data_AF-E7QRI4-F1
#
_entry.id   AF-E7QRI4-F1
#
_cell.length_a   1.000
_cell.length_b   1.000
_cell.length_c   1.000
_cell.angle_alpha   90.00
_cell.angle_beta   90.00
_cell.angle_gamma   90.00
#
_symmetry.space_group_name_H-M   'P 1'
#
loop_
_entity.id
_entity.type
_entity.pdbx_description
1 polymer ?
#
loop_
_entity_poly.entity_id
_entity_poly.type
_entity_poly.pdbx_seq_one_letter_code
_entity_poly.pdbx_strand_id
1 'polypeptide(L)'
;MTGPKLPRRRFVQALLGTTAFVGLARGQAATFELGGQLSGWLGQSPPPIEGKTNPTLQMKAGKEYVIAWENLDGHSHNIAIGDGKGNVLERTEVVDTRGENQTLEFTATPKMKTYFSEFDSETMRGELEIVQPTTTRTANNTTAGNRTTTGTTTTGTTPTTTGTTSSSSTPSATTEMTETATNSSEGTTTSTTDGGDLPGFGWLAALGSIAGLGYLLRRSE
;
A
#
# COMPACT_ATOMS: atom_id res chain seq x y z
N MET A 1 5.96 -10.32 41.69
CA MET A 1 5.07 -9.83 40.61
C MET A 1 5.87 -9.81 39.32
N THR A 2 5.42 -10.49 38.27
CA THR A 2 6.18 -10.57 37.00
C THR A 2 5.69 -9.48 36.06
N GLY A 3 6.51 -8.46 35.82
CA GLY A 3 6.15 -7.36 34.92
C GLY A 3 5.97 -7.84 33.46
N PRO A 4 5.13 -7.17 32.65
CA PRO A 4 4.96 -7.52 31.26
C PRO A 4 6.27 -7.34 30.49
N LYS A 5 6.70 -8.40 29.78
CA LYS A 5 7.83 -8.32 28.85
C LYS A 5 7.42 -7.43 27.67
N LEU A 6 7.98 -6.23 27.59
CA LEU A 6 7.83 -5.37 26.41
C LEU A 6 8.40 -6.11 25.17
N PRO A 7 7.75 -5.99 24.00
CA PRO A 7 8.28 -6.58 22.77
C PRO A 7 9.62 -5.93 22.42
N ARG A 8 10.57 -6.75 21.97
CA ARG A 8 11.90 -6.30 21.54
C ARG A 8 11.77 -5.61 20.18
N ARG A 9 11.45 -4.30 20.16
CA ARG A 9 11.52 -3.49 18.94
C ARG A 9 12.92 -3.64 18.33
N ARG A 10 12.98 -4.19 17.11
CA ARG A 10 14.21 -4.34 16.33
C ARG A 10 14.18 -3.37 15.17
N PHE A 11 14.60 -2.13 15.44
CA PHE A 11 14.95 -1.21 14.38
C PHE A 11 16.18 -1.75 13.66
N VAL A 12 16.01 -2.12 12.40
CA VAL A 12 17.09 -2.56 11.50
C VAL A 12 17.21 -1.52 10.41
N GLN A 13 18.08 -0.53 10.63
CA GLN A 13 18.55 0.33 9.55
C GLN A 13 19.22 -0.56 8.49
N ALA A 14 18.70 -0.50 7.26
CA ALA A 14 19.21 -1.22 6.11
C ALA A 14 19.26 -0.28 4.91
N LEU A 15 20.29 0.56 4.86
CA LEU A 15 20.61 1.38 3.68
C LEU A 15 21.01 0.44 2.52
N LEU A 16 20.05 0.12 1.67
CA LEU A 16 20.24 -0.69 0.46
C LEU A 16 20.58 0.23 -0.71
N GLY A 17 21.84 0.19 -1.14
CA GLY A 17 22.32 0.97 -2.28
C GLY A 17 21.96 0.32 -3.62
N THR A 18 21.01 0.94 -4.34
CA THR A 18 20.76 0.92 -5.80
C THR A 18 20.75 -0.41 -6.58
N THR A 19 20.86 -1.55 -5.91
CA THR A 19 20.43 -2.85 -6.45
C THR A 19 19.00 -3.11 -6.00
N ALA A 20 18.14 -3.60 -6.91
CA ALA A 20 16.71 -3.76 -6.68
C ALA A 20 16.40 -4.57 -5.41
N PHE A 21 15.21 -4.35 -4.83
CA PHE A 21 14.69 -5.06 -3.64
C PHE A 21 14.41 -6.56 -3.90
N VAL A 22 15.43 -7.32 -4.29
CA VAL A 22 15.43 -8.78 -4.25
C VAL A 22 15.22 -9.18 -2.80
N GLY A 23 14.00 -9.61 -2.45
CA GLY A 23 13.60 -9.83 -1.07
C GLY A 23 14.53 -10.77 -0.32
N LEU A 24 15.47 -10.23 0.46
CA LEU A 24 16.34 -11.00 1.35
C LEU A 24 15.45 -11.66 2.41
N ALA A 25 15.14 -12.94 2.20
CA ALA A 25 14.22 -13.72 3.01
C ALA A 25 14.76 -14.02 4.43
N ARG A 26 14.90 -12.99 5.25
CA ARG A 26 15.00 -13.07 6.71
C ARG A 26 13.66 -13.53 7.28
N GLY A 27 13.32 -14.80 7.07
CA GLY A 27 12.17 -15.42 7.71
C GLY A 27 10.81 -15.10 7.10
N GLN A 28 10.66 -15.12 5.77
CA GLN A 28 9.37 -15.22 5.05
C GLN A 28 8.29 -14.16 5.40
N ALA A 29 8.70 -12.99 5.93
CA ALA A 29 7.84 -11.81 5.98
C ALA A 29 7.49 -11.33 4.56
N ALA A 30 6.28 -10.80 4.37
CA ALA A 30 5.85 -10.26 3.07
C ALA A 30 6.16 -8.76 2.99
N THR A 31 6.69 -8.32 1.84
CA THR A 31 7.09 -6.93 1.60
C THR A 31 6.05 -6.17 0.79
N PHE A 32 5.85 -4.90 1.14
CA PHE A 32 5.27 -3.87 0.27
C PHE A 32 6.37 -2.86 -0.07
N GLU A 33 6.47 -2.43 -1.33
CA GLU A 33 7.42 -1.42 -1.79
C GLU A 33 6.65 -0.18 -2.25
N LEU A 34 7.07 1.00 -1.76
CA LEU A 34 6.41 2.29 -1.98
C LEU A 34 7.42 3.37 -2.41
N GLY A 35 7.01 4.25 -3.32
CA GLY A 35 7.68 5.51 -3.59
C GLY A 35 7.09 6.65 -2.78
N GLY A 36 7.88 7.33 -1.95
CA GLY A 36 7.47 8.53 -1.22
C GLY A 36 7.63 9.79 -2.07
N GLN A 37 6.54 10.52 -2.29
CA GLN A 37 6.53 11.84 -2.92
C GLN A 37 5.37 12.70 -2.39
N LEU A 38 5.47 14.03 -2.52
CA LEU A 38 4.48 15.00 -2.01
C LEU A 38 3.03 14.73 -2.45
N SER A 39 2.80 14.06 -3.58
CA SER A 39 1.46 13.69 -4.05
C SER A 39 0.89 12.41 -3.45
N GLY A 40 1.57 11.80 -2.46
CA GLY A 40 1.18 10.54 -1.83
C GLY A 40 2.16 9.38 -2.05
N TRP A 41 1.93 8.27 -1.37
CA TRP A 41 2.72 7.04 -1.49
C TRP A 41 2.37 6.29 -2.77
N LEU A 42 3.28 6.21 -3.73
CA LEU A 42 3.10 5.44 -4.96
C LEU A 42 3.41 3.96 -4.71
N GLY A 43 2.45 3.06 -4.92
CA GLY A 43 2.71 1.62 -4.84
C GLY A 43 3.64 1.14 -5.96
N GLN A 44 4.68 0.39 -5.60
CA GLN A 44 5.63 -0.22 -6.55
C GLN A 44 5.48 -1.75 -6.59
N SER A 45 5.35 -2.41 -5.43
CA SER A 45 5.24 -3.89 -5.33
C SER A 45 4.45 -4.28 -4.07
N PRO A 46 3.63 -5.36 -4.08
CA PRO A 46 3.36 -6.28 -5.18
C PRO A 46 2.37 -5.71 -6.22
N PRO A 47 2.19 -6.36 -7.39
CA PRO A 47 1.32 -5.87 -8.47
C PRO A 47 -0.11 -5.43 -8.10
N PRO A 48 -0.79 -5.98 -7.07
CA PRO A 48 -2.08 -5.45 -6.61
C PRO A 48 -2.05 -3.99 -6.09
N ILE A 49 -0.89 -3.43 -5.74
CA ILE A 49 -0.73 -2.02 -5.33
C ILE A 49 0.00 -1.15 -6.35
N GLU A 50 0.65 -1.76 -7.34
CA GLU A 50 1.51 -1.09 -8.34
C GLU A 50 0.78 0.04 -9.08
N GLY A 51 1.44 1.18 -9.22
CA GLY A 51 0.94 2.36 -9.93
C GLY A 51 -0.16 3.15 -9.22
N LYS A 52 -0.55 2.78 -8.00
CA LYS A 52 -1.62 3.45 -7.23
C LYS A 52 -1.04 4.42 -6.21
N THR A 53 -1.68 5.58 -6.05
CA THR A 53 -1.41 6.50 -4.94
C THR A 53 -2.13 6.05 -3.67
N ASN A 54 -1.44 6.09 -2.53
CA ASN A 54 -1.92 5.72 -1.19
C ASN A 54 -2.68 4.37 -1.12
N PRO A 55 -2.14 3.27 -1.70
CA PRO A 55 -2.84 1.99 -1.78
C PRO A 55 -3.14 1.37 -0.41
N THR A 56 -4.32 0.75 -0.27
CA THR A 56 -4.64 -0.07 0.91
C THR A 56 -3.74 -1.30 0.98
N LEU A 57 -2.98 -1.45 2.06
CA LEU A 57 -2.12 -2.62 2.27
C LEU A 57 -2.88 -3.71 3.03
N GLN A 58 -3.15 -4.85 2.37
CA GLN A 58 -3.91 -5.96 2.96
C GLN A 58 -2.99 -6.92 3.74
N MET A 59 -3.31 -7.13 5.01
CA MET A 59 -2.46 -7.84 5.96
C MET A 59 -3.22 -8.92 6.73
N LYS A 60 -2.53 -9.94 7.23
CA LYS A 60 -3.08 -10.95 8.14
C LYS A 60 -2.57 -10.72 9.57
N ALA A 61 -3.48 -10.63 10.53
CA ALA A 61 -3.15 -10.40 11.94
C ALA A 61 -2.18 -11.47 12.48
N GLY A 62 -1.15 -11.03 13.21
CA GLY A 62 -0.14 -11.91 13.79
C GLY A 62 0.89 -12.46 12.79
N LYS A 63 1.06 -11.82 11.63
CA LYS A 63 2.15 -12.09 10.68
C LYS A 63 3.12 -10.92 10.61
N GLU A 64 4.38 -11.22 10.31
CA GLU A 64 5.45 -10.25 10.10
C GLU A 64 5.43 -9.76 8.65
N TYR A 65 5.64 -8.46 8.48
CA TYR A 65 5.62 -7.74 7.22
C TYR A 65 6.72 -6.69 7.19
N VAL A 66 7.12 -6.29 5.98
CA VAL A 66 8.02 -5.17 5.73
C VAL A 66 7.31 -4.15 4.85
N ILE A 67 7.40 -2.86 5.18
CA ILE A 67 7.19 -1.79 4.21
C ILE A 67 8.58 -1.24 3.87
N ALA A 68 9.04 -1.49 2.65
CA ALA A 68 10.21 -0.84 2.06
C ALA A 68 9.76 0.39 1.30
N TRP A 69 10.57 1.45 1.30
CA TRP A 69 10.25 2.65 0.52
C TRP A 69 11.47 3.43 0.04
N GLU A 70 11.32 4.06 -1.12
CA GLU A 70 12.29 4.95 -1.78
C GLU A 70 11.79 6.41 -1.69
N ASN A 71 12.66 7.37 -1.40
CA ASN A 71 12.33 8.78 -1.51
C ASN A 71 12.41 9.24 -2.99
N LEU A 72 11.26 9.41 -3.65
CA LEU A 72 11.20 9.70 -5.08
C LEU A 72 11.37 11.18 -5.46
N ASP A 73 11.32 12.12 -4.51
CA ASP A 73 11.34 13.57 -4.81
C ASP A 73 12.37 14.42 -4.06
N GLY A 74 12.96 13.92 -2.97
CA GLY A 74 13.96 14.66 -2.17
C GLY A 74 13.39 15.65 -1.16
N HIS A 75 12.14 15.47 -0.73
CA HIS A 75 11.59 16.16 0.45
C HIS A 75 11.69 15.26 1.70
N SER A 76 11.59 15.85 2.88
CA SER A 76 11.62 15.10 4.15
C SER A 76 10.37 14.23 4.31
N HIS A 77 10.54 12.90 4.27
CA HIS A 77 9.48 11.91 4.43
C HIS A 77 9.84 10.89 5.51
N ASN A 78 8.83 10.28 6.13
CA ASN A 78 8.98 9.04 6.88
C ASN A 78 7.71 8.18 6.74
N ILE A 79 7.75 6.89 7.12
CA ILE A 79 6.54 6.08 7.25
C ILE A 79 6.24 5.86 8.73
N ALA A 80 5.12 6.40 9.20
CA ALA A 80 4.54 6.14 10.51
C ALA A 80 3.26 5.31 10.39
N ILE A 81 3.10 4.31 11.27
CA ILE A 81 1.91 3.45 11.36
C ILE A 81 1.01 3.93 12.50
N GLY A 82 -0.23 4.30 12.19
CA GLY A 82 -1.21 4.84 13.13
C GLY A 82 -2.34 3.88 13.52
N ASP A 83 -2.97 4.17 14.65
CA ASP A 83 -4.17 3.47 15.15
C ASP A 83 -5.52 4.03 14.67
N GLY A 84 -5.48 5.03 13.79
CA GLY A 84 -6.67 5.76 13.30
C GLY A 84 -7.24 6.77 14.30
N LYS A 85 -6.56 7.03 15.42
CA LYS A 85 -6.98 7.97 16.50
C LYS A 85 -5.90 8.98 16.88
N GLY A 86 -4.92 9.17 16.00
CA GLY A 86 -3.77 10.06 16.21
C GLY A 86 -2.58 9.42 16.95
N ASN A 87 -2.66 8.15 17.38
CA ASN A 87 -1.52 7.49 18.03
C ASN A 87 -0.62 6.81 17.00
N VAL A 88 0.67 7.18 16.97
CA VAL A 88 1.71 6.44 16.24
C VAL A 88 2.12 5.20 17.04
N LEU A 89 2.20 4.06 16.36
CA LEU A 89 2.53 2.75 16.95
C LEU A 89 3.99 2.37 16.69
N GLU A 90 4.42 2.47 15.43
CA GLU A 90 5.77 2.25 14.91
C GLU A 90 6.05 3.29 13.81
N ARG A 91 7.32 3.59 13.52
CA ARG A 91 7.71 4.48 12.41
C ARG A 91 9.13 4.24 11.91
N THR A 92 9.46 4.70 10.71
CA THR A 92 10.85 4.85 10.23
C THR A 92 11.50 6.12 10.77
N GLU A 93 12.79 6.28 10.49
CA GLU A 93 13.47 7.57 10.56
C GLU A 93 13.05 8.45 9.37
N VAL A 94 13.52 9.70 9.37
CA VAL A 94 13.27 10.67 8.29
C VAL A 94 14.34 10.50 7.21
N VAL A 95 13.91 10.52 5.95
CA VAL A 95 14.78 10.62 4.76
C VAL A 95 14.44 11.90 4.02
N ASP A 96 15.45 12.71 3.70
CA ASP A 96 15.33 13.90 2.85
C ASP A 96 16.11 13.79 1.52
N THR A 97 16.90 12.72 1.34
CA THR A 97 17.72 12.52 0.15
C THR A 97 16.99 11.68 -0.91
N ARG A 98 16.91 12.18 -2.13
CA ARG A 98 16.28 11.49 -3.27
C ARG A 98 17.02 10.20 -3.64
N GLY A 99 16.29 9.10 -3.79
CA GLY A 99 16.83 7.77 -4.08
C GLY A 99 17.40 7.03 -2.87
N GLU A 100 17.33 7.61 -1.66
CA GLU A 100 17.58 6.87 -0.42
C GLU A 100 16.38 5.98 -0.06
N ASN A 101 16.68 4.83 0.54
CA ASN A 101 15.74 3.76 0.84
C ASN A 101 15.71 3.42 2.34
N GLN A 102 14.51 3.22 2.90
CA GLN A 102 14.34 2.71 4.26
C GLN A 102 13.29 1.57 4.35
N THR A 103 13.31 0.84 5.47
CA THR A 103 12.44 -0.33 5.71
C THR A 103 11.84 -0.31 7.11
N LEU A 104 10.55 -0.58 7.23
CA LEU A 104 9.83 -0.78 8.49
C LEU A 104 9.38 -2.24 8.61
N GLU A 105 10.03 -3.02 9.49
CA GLU A 105 9.66 -4.40 9.82
C GLU A 105 8.73 -4.43 11.04
N PHE A 106 7.56 -5.06 10.94
CA PHE A 106 6.57 -5.11 12.03
C PHE A 106 5.65 -6.33 11.98
N THR A 107 5.06 -6.68 13.12
CA THR A 107 3.95 -7.65 13.19
C THR A 107 2.62 -6.93 13.00
N ALA A 108 1.82 -7.33 12.00
CA ALA A 108 0.50 -6.77 11.76
C ALA A 108 -0.46 -7.05 12.92
N THR A 109 -1.07 -6.00 13.51
CA THR A 109 -2.05 -6.13 14.61
C THR A 109 -3.36 -5.41 14.29
N PRO A 110 -4.54 -5.90 14.77
CA PRO A 110 -5.83 -5.26 14.47
C PRO A 110 -5.99 -3.80 14.92
N LYS A 111 -5.06 -3.28 15.75
CA LYS A 111 -4.98 -1.87 16.13
C LYS A 111 -4.49 -0.96 15.02
N MET A 112 -3.63 -1.46 14.13
CA MET A 112 -3.08 -0.69 13.01
C MET A 112 -4.21 -0.37 12.03
N LYS A 113 -4.25 0.87 11.52
CA LYS A 113 -5.30 1.38 10.64
C LYS A 113 -4.74 2.16 9.45
N THR A 114 -3.74 3.02 9.68
CA THR A 114 -3.18 3.88 8.63
C THR A 114 -1.66 3.79 8.59
N TYR A 115 -1.09 4.07 7.42
CA TYR A 115 0.31 4.45 7.28
C TYR A 115 0.38 5.85 6.67
N PHE A 116 1.30 6.69 7.13
CA PHE A 116 1.38 8.09 6.70
C PHE A 116 2.74 8.75 6.92
N SER A 117 2.99 9.89 6.26
CA SER A 117 4.13 10.77 6.56
C SER A 117 3.80 11.70 7.72
N GLU A 118 4.71 11.85 8.69
CA GLU A 118 4.53 12.82 9.79
C GLU A 118 4.68 14.28 9.34
N PHE A 119 5.16 14.53 8.11
CA PHE A 119 5.30 15.87 7.51
C PHE A 119 4.05 16.33 6.76
N ASP A 120 3.42 15.44 5.98
CA ASP A 120 2.08 15.65 5.43
C ASP A 120 1.23 14.40 5.71
N SER A 121 0.43 14.51 6.77
CA SER A 121 -0.42 13.42 7.23
C SER A 121 -1.80 13.39 6.54
N GLU A 122 -2.08 14.29 5.60
CA GLU A 122 -3.35 14.36 4.87
C GLU A 122 -3.17 13.85 3.43
N THR A 123 -2.18 14.38 2.70
CA THR A 123 -1.89 13.96 1.32
C THR A 123 -1.17 12.61 1.27
N MET A 124 -0.22 12.37 2.18
CA MET A 124 0.60 11.15 2.20
C MET A 124 0.11 10.13 3.23
N ARG A 125 -1.16 9.69 3.10
CA ARG A 125 -1.82 8.72 3.99
C ARG A 125 -2.52 7.61 3.21
N GLY A 126 -2.27 6.35 3.56
CA GLY A 126 -3.02 5.19 3.10
C GLY A 126 -3.52 4.28 4.23
N GLU A 127 -4.35 3.30 3.88
CA GLU A 127 -5.04 2.41 4.83
C GLU A 127 -4.34 1.04 5.00
N LEU A 128 -4.54 0.41 6.17
CA LEU A 128 -4.02 -0.90 6.54
C LEU A 128 -5.18 -1.85 6.88
N GLU A 129 -5.50 -2.76 5.96
CA GLU A 129 -6.61 -3.70 6.13
C GLU A 129 -6.13 -4.99 6.82
N ILE A 130 -6.36 -5.08 8.13
CA ILE A 130 -5.86 -6.18 8.96
C ILE A 130 -6.92 -7.29 9.12
N VAL A 131 -6.88 -8.29 8.25
CA VAL A 131 -7.75 -9.47 8.28
C VAL A 131 -7.36 -10.40 9.43
N GLN A 132 -8.33 -10.79 10.27
CA GLN A 132 -8.09 -11.76 11.35
C GLN A 132 -8.25 -13.20 10.86
N PRO A 133 -7.46 -14.17 11.37
CA PRO A 133 -7.68 -15.58 11.07
C PRO A 133 -9.00 -16.06 11.69
N THR A 134 -9.89 -16.62 10.86
CA THR A 134 -11.12 -17.27 11.36
C THR A 134 -10.77 -18.56 12.06
N THR A 135 -10.73 -18.53 13.40
CA THR A 135 -10.58 -19.73 14.22
C THR A 135 -11.90 -20.52 14.24
N THR A 136 -12.09 -21.40 13.25
CA THR A 136 -13.22 -22.34 13.21
C THR A 136 -13.12 -23.31 14.39
N ARG A 137 -13.77 -22.95 15.50
CA ARG A 137 -13.87 -23.80 16.69
C ARG A 137 -14.84 -24.94 16.42
N THR A 138 -14.33 -26.07 15.95
CA THR A 138 -15.07 -27.33 15.88
C THR A 138 -15.67 -27.65 17.24
N ALA A 139 -16.99 -27.56 17.34
CA ALA A 139 -17.72 -27.92 18.55
C ALA A 139 -17.83 -29.46 18.60
N ASN A 140 -16.82 -30.12 19.17
CA ASN A 140 -16.89 -31.54 19.51
C ASN A 140 -17.95 -31.73 20.62
N ASN A 141 -19.22 -31.86 20.21
CA ASN A 141 -20.33 -32.07 21.11
C ASN A 141 -20.41 -33.54 21.56
N THR A 142 -19.41 -33.96 22.35
CA THR A 142 -19.40 -35.25 23.04
C THR A 142 -20.37 -35.19 24.22
N THR A 143 -21.68 -35.18 23.92
CA THR A 143 -22.73 -35.32 24.92
C THR A 143 -22.70 -36.72 25.50
N ALA A 144 -22.26 -36.83 26.76
CA ALA A 144 -22.32 -38.06 27.55
C ALA A 144 -23.08 -37.80 28.86
N GLY A 145 -23.93 -38.74 29.26
CA GLY A 145 -24.50 -38.78 30.62
C GLY A 145 -25.79 -37.99 30.86
N ASN A 146 -26.91 -38.57 30.42
CA ASN A 146 -28.24 -38.53 31.06
C ASN A 146 -28.42 -37.61 32.31
N ARG A 147 -29.36 -36.66 32.23
CA ARG A 147 -30.09 -36.16 33.40
C ARG A 147 -31.59 -35.98 33.14
N THR A 148 -32.38 -37.01 33.43
CA THR A 148 -33.85 -36.91 33.55
C THR A 148 -34.25 -35.90 34.64
N THR A 149 -35.12 -34.95 34.32
CA THR A 149 -35.97 -34.23 35.29
C THR A 149 -37.25 -33.77 34.57
N THR A 150 -38.42 -34.06 35.16
CA THR A 150 -39.76 -33.83 34.58
C THR A 150 -40.18 -32.35 34.65
N GLY A 151 -40.93 -31.84 33.66
CA GLY A 151 -41.32 -30.42 33.62
C GLY A 151 -42.42 -30.00 32.62
N THR A 152 -43.61 -30.62 32.72
CA THR A 152 -44.95 -30.07 32.37
C THR A 152 -45.22 -29.35 31.02
N THR A 153 -46.19 -29.89 30.28
CA THR A 153 -46.85 -29.35 29.06
C THR A 153 -47.55 -27.99 29.24
N THR A 154 -47.57 -27.14 28.19
CA THR A 154 -48.71 -26.23 27.87
C THR A 154 -48.77 -25.92 26.36
N THR A 155 -49.99 -25.72 25.86
CA THR A 155 -50.47 -25.74 24.47
C THR A 155 -50.36 -24.40 23.71
N GLY A 156 -50.23 -24.45 22.37
CA GLY A 156 -50.61 -23.38 21.42
C GLY A 156 -49.46 -22.46 20.94
N THR A 157 -49.48 -21.87 19.73
CA THR A 157 -50.54 -21.81 18.68
C THR A 157 -49.92 -21.69 17.27
N THR A 158 -50.71 -21.99 16.23
CA THR A 158 -50.41 -22.02 14.78
C THR A 158 -49.74 -20.75 14.20
N PRO A 159 -48.83 -20.87 13.21
CA PRO A 159 -48.34 -19.73 12.43
C PRO A 159 -49.33 -19.30 11.32
N THR A 160 -49.46 -18.00 11.06
CA THR A 160 -50.32 -17.43 10.01
C THR A 160 -49.50 -16.72 8.93
N THR A 161 -49.77 -17.04 7.66
CA THR A 161 -49.07 -16.47 6.49
C THR A 161 -49.82 -15.28 5.90
N THR A 162 -49.13 -14.14 5.74
CA THR A 162 -49.41 -12.99 4.83
C THR A 162 -48.17 -12.08 4.91
N GLY A 163 -47.66 -11.40 3.87
CA GLY A 163 -48.07 -11.32 2.47
C GLY A 163 -48.05 -9.86 1.96
N THR A 164 -47.67 -9.66 0.70
CA THR A 164 -47.68 -8.36 -0.03
C THR A 164 -46.49 -7.42 0.21
N THR A 165 -46.29 -6.47 -0.70
CA THR A 165 -45.02 -5.83 -1.10
C THR A 165 -45.08 -4.29 -1.10
N SER A 166 -43.95 -3.66 -1.45
CA SER A 166 -43.84 -2.28 -1.99
C SER A 166 -44.02 -1.13 -0.98
N SER A 167 -43.55 0.10 -1.21
CA SER A 167 -42.40 0.62 -1.99
C SER A 167 -42.22 2.10 -1.61
N SER A 168 -41.00 2.56 -1.33
CA SER A 168 -40.68 3.99 -1.40
C SER A 168 -39.16 4.23 -1.44
N SER A 169 -38.69 4.90 -2.49
CA SER A 169 -37.32 5.39 -2.63
C SER A 169 -37.38 6.87 -3.00
N THR A 170 -36.86 7.75 -2.15
CA THR A 170 -36.92 9.21 -2.35
C THR A 170 -35.53 9.76 -2.66
N PRO A 171 -35.22 10.10 -3.92
CA PRO A 171 -34.06 10.91 -4.26
C PRO A 171 -34.39 12.41 -4.18
N SER A 172 -33.49 13.22 -3.63
CA SER A 172 -33.58 14.68 -3.66
C SER A 172 -32.50 15.28 -4.58
N ALA A 173 -32.93 15.87 -5.69
CA ALA A 173 -32.26 17.01 -6.34
C ALA A 173 -33.00 18.30 -5.90
N THR A 174 -32.63 19.55 -6.22
CA THR A 174 -31.67 20.18 -7.17
C THR A 174 -31.03 21.38 -6.45
N THR A 175 -29.95 22.04 -6.89
CA THR A 175 -29.91 23.23 -7.81
C THR A 175 -28.45 23.72 -7.78
N GLU A 176 -27.66 23.59 -8.84
CA GLU A 176 -27.49 24.52 -9.98
C GLU A 176 -27.02 25.95 -9.62
N MET A 177 -25.89 26.37 -10.21
CA MET A 177 -25.61 27.78 -10.54
C MET A 177 -24.74 27.87 -11.81
N THR A 178 -25.00 28.91 -12.61
CA THR A 178 -24.38 29.25 -13.90
C THR A 178 -24.00 30.74 -13.91
N GLU A 179 -23.21 31.27 -14.86
CA GLU A 179 -22.63 30.65 -16.07
C GLU A 179 -21.11 30.39 -15.88
N THR A 180 -20.10 30.73 -16.69
CA THR A 180 -19.99 31.46 -17.98
C THR A 180 -18.85 30.85 -18.81
N ALA A 181 -18.97 30.83 -20.14
CA ALA A 181 -17.89 30.46 -21.05
C ALA A 181 -17.23 31.72 -21.66
N THR A 182 -15.92 31.67 -21.91
CA THR A 182 -15.23 32.61 -22.80
C THR A 182 -14.31 31.86 -23.75
N ASN A 183 -14.51 32.06 -25.04
CA ASN A 183 -13.72 31.46 -26.11
C ASN A 183 -12.56 32.40 -26.50
N SER A 184 -11.33 31.88 -26.51
CA SER A 184 -10.17 32.53 -27.13
C SER A 184 -9.33 31.49 -27.88
N SER A 185 -8.94 31.85 -29.10
CA SER A 185 -8.27 30.98 -30.07
C SER A 185 -6.75 31.27 -30.15
N GLU A 186 -6.08 30.51 -31.02
CA GLU A 186 -4.72 30.70 -31.53
C GLU A 186 -3.56 30.22 -30.63
N GLY A 187 -2.53 29.65 -31.26
CA GLY A 187 -1.39 29.04 -30.55
C GLY A 187 -0.67 27.88 -31.25
N THR A 188 -1.07 27.46 -32.46
CA THR A 188 -0.40 26.37 -33.19
C THR A 188 0.98 26.79 -33.71
N THR A 189 2.05 26.41 -33.00
CA THR A 189 3.43 26.58 -33.47
C THR A 189 3.95 25.33 -34.16
N THR A 190 3.54 25.10 -35.41
CA THR A 190 4.18 24.11 -36.30
C THR A 190 5.56 24.60 -36.71
N SER A 191 6.62 24.00 -36.15
CA SER A 191 8.00 24.20 -36.60
C SER A 191 8.30 23.31 -37.80
N THR A 192 7.84 23.72 -38.99
CA THR A 192 8.22 23.06 -40.25
C THR A 192 9.65 23.44 -40.63
N THR A 193 10.59 22.51 -40.46
CA THR A 193 11.87 22.54 -41.18
C THR A 193 11.68 21.78 -42.50
N ASP A 194 11.90 22.48 -43.62
CA ASP A 194 11.82 21.94 -44.97
C ASP A 194 13.03 21.01 -45.29
N GLY A 195 12.84 20.09 -46.25
CA GLY A 195 13.91 19.31 -46.89
C GLY A 195 13.80 17.79 -46.78
N GLY A 196 13.37 17.14 -47.87
CA GLY A 196 13.71 15.73 -48.16
C GLY A 196 12.55 14.75 -48.29
N ASP A 197 11.89 14.73 -49.47
CA ASP A 197 10.98 13.66 -49.87
C ASP A 197 11.77 12.38 -50.26
N LEU A 198 11.53 11.26 -49.56
CA LEU A 198 11.99 9.91 -49.94
C LEU A 198 11.04 8.81 -49.40
N PRO A 199 10.53 7.90 -50.26
CA PRO A 199 9.60 6.86 -49.85
C PRO A 199 10.24 5.47 -49.62
N GLY A 200 10.12 4.97 -48.38
CA GLY A 200 10.00 3.54 -48.08
C GLY A 200 11.25 2.64 -48.09
N PHE A 201 11.08 1.47 -47.46
CA PHE A 201 11.99 0.31 -47.39
C PHE A 201 13.39 0.49 -46.75
N GLY A 202 13.72 -0.45 -45.86
CA GLY A 202 15.09 -0.98 -45.82
C GLY A 202 15.87 -0.79 -44.52
N TRP A 203 15.98 -1.89 -43.79
CA TRP A 203 17.03 -2.21 -42.83
C TRP A 203 18.42 -1.60 -43.14
N LEU A 204 19.09 -1.07 -42.12
CA LEU A 204 20.52 -1.36 -41.86
C LEU A 204 20.91 -1.01 -40.41
N ALA A 205 22.02 -1.59 -39.94
CA ALA A 205 22.50 -1.43 -38.56
C ALA A 205 23.63 -0.38 -38.47
N ALA A 206 23.78 0.21 -37.28
CA ALA A 206 24.91 1.09 -36.95
C ALA A 206 25.51 0.73 -35.58
N LEU A 207 26.47 -0.19 -35.58
CA LEU A 207 27.45 -0.33 -34.50
C LEU A 207 28.67 0.55 -34.81
N GLY A 208 29.14 1.32 -33.83
CA GLY A 208 30.44 2.00 -33.87
C GLY A 208 30.93 2.25 -32.44
N SER A 209 31.96 1.55 -31.95
CA SER A 209 33.40 1.75 -32.23
C SER A 209 33.95 3.01 -31.54
N ILE A 210 34.48 2.93 -30.30
CA ILE A 210 35.81 2.40 -29.91
C ILE A 210 36.98 3.19 -30.51
N ALA A 211 37.54 4.12 -29.71
CA ALA A 211 38.92 4.62 -29.69
C ALA A 211 39.10 5.53 -28.45
N GLY A 212 40.23 5.63 -27.73
CA GLY A 212 41.39 4.73 -27.56
C GLY A 212 41.47 4.23 -26.11
N LEU A 213 42.41 3.38 -25.65
CA LEU A 213 43.86 3.33 -25.89
C LEU A 213 44.59 4.60 -25.38
N GLY A 214 45.45 4.57 -24.34
CA GLY A 214 45.76 3.51 -23.36
C GLY A 214 47.19 3.63 -22.78
N TYR A 215 47.34 3.75 -21.45
CA TYR A 215 48.62 3.77 -20.71
C TYR A 215 48.35 3.68 -19.19
N LEU A 216 49.14 3.07 -18.29
CA LEU A 216 50.07 1.92 -18.34
C LEU A 216 50.20 1.37 -16.90
N LEU A 217 50.70 0.15 -16.70
CA LEU A 217 51.02 -0.39 -15.38
C LEU A 217 52.10 0.43 -14.65
N ARG A 218 51.95 0.59 -13.34
CA ARG A 218 53.08 0.37 -12.39
C ARG A 218 52.60 -0.14 -11.04
N ARG A 219 53.15 -1.27 -10.59
CA ARG A 219 53.04 -1.78 -9.22
C ARG A 219 54.42 -2.25 -8.76
N SER A 220 55.04 -1.44 -7.91
CA SER A 220 56.36 -1.63 -7.29
C SER A 220 56.50 -0.47 -6.27
N GLU A 221 56.60 -0.69 -4.97
CA GLU A 221 56.71 -1.93 -4.19
C GLU A 221 55.70 -1.93 -3.03
#